data_AF-A0A8T7BTI7-F1
#
_entry.id   AF-A0A8T7BTI7-F1
#
_cell.length_a   1.000
_cell.length_b   1.000
_cell.length_c   1.000
_cell.angle_alpha   90.00
_cell.angle_beta   90.00
_cell.angle_gamma   90.00
#
_symmetry.space_group_name_H-M   'P 1'
#
loop_
_entity.id
_entity.type
_entity.pdbx_description
1 polymer ?
#
loop_
_entity_poly.entity_id
_entity_poly.type
_entity_poly.pdbx_seq_one_letter_code
_entity_poly.pdbx_strand_id
1 'polypeptide(L)'
;RTAINAPMQGTAADIIKRAMIAVHQWLLDEGGNTLMIMQVHDELVFEVDNSEIERNQTQISRLMTSAADLSIKLEADAGVGANWHEAH
;
A
#
# COMPACT_ATOMS: atom_id res chain seq x y z
N ARG A 1 -18.92 -11.15 19.92
CA ARG A 1 -18.60 -10.78 18.52
C ARG A 1 -17.45 -9.76 18.45
N THR A 2 -17.55 -8.61 19.13
CA THR A 2 -16.50 -7.57 19.13
C THR A 2 -15.13 -8.05 19.63
N ALA A 3 -15.08 -8.81 20.73
CA ALA A 3 -13.81 -9.30 21.30
C ALA A 3 -13.04 -10.30 20.40
N ILE A 4 -13.72 -10.93 19.44
CA ILE A 4 -13.10 -11.91 18.52
C ILE A 4 -12.57 -11.21 17.26
N ASN A 5 -13.30 -10.22 16.74
CA ASN A 5 -12.91 -9.53 15.50
C ASN A 5 -11.96 -8.34 15.74
N ALA A 6 -11.97 -7.74 16.94
CA ALA A 6 -11.12 -6.60 17.26
C ALA A 6 -9.61 -6.88 17.11
N PRO A 7 -9.06 -8.05 17.51
CA PRO A 7 -7.64 -8.35 17.28
C PRO A 7 -7.29 -8.44 15.78
N MET A 8 -8.15 -9.07 14.97
CA MET A 8 -7.91 -9.22 13.52
C MET A 8 -8.02 -7.88 12.79
N GLN A 9 -9.07 -7.10 13.08
CA GLN A 9 -9.29 -5.78 12.47
C GLN A 9 -8.25 -4.75 12.94
N GLY A 10 -7.86 -4.79 14.22
CA GLY A 10 -6.82 -3.92 14.76
C GLY A 10 -5.45 -4.21 14.14
N THR A 11 -5.08 -5.49 14.03
CA THR A 11 -3.80 -5.88 13.43
C THR A 11 -3.72 -5.44 11.96
N ALA A 12 -4.79 -5.64 11.18
CA ALA A 12 -4.84 -5.15 9.80
C ALA A 12 -4.68 -3.62 9.72
N ALA A 13 -5.37 -2.88 10.60
CA ALA A 13 -5.27 -1.43 10.67
C ALA A 13 -3.87 -0.93 11.06
N ASP A 14 -3.15 -1.67 11.90
CA ASP A 14 -1.77 -1.32 12.28
C ASP A 14 -0.80 -1.62 11.14
N ILE A 15 -0.98 -2.74 10.42
CA ILE A 15 -0.18 -3.09 9.25
C ILE A 15 -0.31 -2.03 8.16
N ILE A 16 -1.54 -1.64 7.79
CA ILE A 16 -1.74 -0.66 6.71
C ILE A 16 -1.14 0.70 7.08
N LYS A 17 -1.26 1.14 8.33
CA LYS A 17 -0.63 2.40 8.78
C LYS A 17 0.89 2.34 8.74
N ARG A 18 1.50 1.21 9.10
CA ARG A 18 2.96 1.01 8.96
C ARG A 18 3.38 1.03 7.50
N ALA A 19 2.62 0.39 6.62
CA ALA A 19 2.85 0.44 5.17
C ALA A 19 2.78 1.88 4.65
N MET A 20 1.75 2.64 5.04
CA MET A 20 1.60 4.05 4.67
C MET A 20 2.80 4.89 5.07
N ILE A 21 3.32 4.73 6.30
CA ILE A 21 4.49 5.47 6.78
C ILE A 21 5.75 5.10 5.97
N ALA A 22 5.97 3.80 5.72
CA ALA A 22 7.11 3.33 4.96
C ALA A 22 7.09 3.83 3.51
N VAL A 23 5.92 3.75 2.85
CA VAL A 23 5.71 4.27 1.50
C VAL A 23 5.88 5.79 1.49
N HIS A 24 5.32 6.51 2.46
CA HIS A 24 5.46 7.96 2.53
C HIS A 24 6.93 8.40 2.68
N GLN A 25 7.70 7.71 3.53
CA GLN A 25 9.13 8.00 3.67
C GLN A 25 9.87 7.78 2.35
N TRP A 26 9.64 6.65 1.69
CA TRP A 26 10.24 6.39 0.38
C TRP A 26 9.81 7.42 -0.68
N LEU A 27 8.56 7.86 -0.67
CA LEU A 27 8.07 8.89 -1.59
C LEU A 27 8.82 10.21 -1.42
N LEU A 28 9.11 10.61 -0.18
CA LEU A 28 9.88 11.83 0.12
C LEU A 28 11.33 11.75 -0.37
N ASP A 29 11.94 10.57 -0.26
CA ASP A 29 13.37 10.38 -0.58
C ASP A 29 13.59 10.12 -2.08
N GLU A 30 12.70 9.35 -2.71
CA GLU A 30 12.93 8.74 -4.02
C GLU A 30 11.71 8.70 -4.94
N GLY A 31 10.52 9.11 -4.47
CA GLY A 31 9.22 8.88 -5.13
C GLY A 31 8.91 9.74 -6.37
N GLY A 32 9.82 10.63 -6.75
CA GLY A 32 9.60 11.53 -7.89
C GLY A 32 8.36 12.40 -7.69
N ASN A 33 7.46 12.40 -8.67
CA ASN A 33 6.19 13.14 -8.62
C ASN A 33 5.02 12.29 -8.11
N THR A 34 5.26 11.08 -7.61
CA THR A 34 4.18 10.17 -7.20
C THR A 34 3.48 10.64 -5.94
N LEU A 35 2.15 10.60 -5.96
CA LEU A 35 1.31 11.02 -4.85
C LEU A 35 0.45 9.86 -4.35
N MET A 36 0.48 9.61 -3.05
CA MET A 36 -0.52 8.76 -2.39
C MET A 36 -1.78 9.60 -2.14
N ILE A 37 -2.87 9.28 -2.82
CA ILE A 37 -4.08 10.11 -2.83
C ILE A 37 -5.20 9.58 -1.93
N MET A 38 -5.29 8.26 -1.75
CA MET A 38 -6.36 7.64 -0.95
C MET A 38 -5.88 6.37 -0.25
N GLN A 39 -6.54 6.06 0.86
CA GLN A 39 -6.48 4.77 1.56
C GLN A 39 -7.92 4.29 1.77
N VAL A 40 -8.22 3.08 1.29
CA VAL A 40 -9.58 2.51 1.34
C VAL A 40 -9.45 1.03 1.67
N HIS A 41 -10.06 0.59 2.78
CA HIS A 41 -9.91 -0.78 3.31
C HIS A 41 -8.44 -1.18 3.56
N ASP A 42 -7.86 -2.00 2.70
CA ASP A 42 -6.47 -2.47 2.69
C ASP A 42 -5.70 -1.99 1.44
N GLU A 43 -6.32 -1.12 0.65
CA GLU A 43 -5.76 -0.56 -0.58
C GLU A 43 -5.16 0.83 -0.35
N LEU A 44 -4.06 1.11 -1.06
CA LEU A 44 -3.44 2.42 -1.21
C LEU A 44 -3.51 2.83 -2.67
N VAL A 45 -4.06 4.01 -2.95
CA VAL A 45 -4.24 4.53 -4.31
C VAL A 45 -3.25 5.65 -4.58
N PHE A 46 -2.60 5.59 -5.74
CA PHE A 46 -1.53 6.50 -6.14
C PHE A 46 -1.81 7.14 -7.50
N GLU A 47 -1.36 8.38 -7.66
CA GLU A 47 -1.13 8.99 -8.97
C GLU A 47 0.36 8.90 -9.29
N VAL A 48 0.68 8.35 -10.46
CA VAL A 48 2.05 8.03 -10.88
C VAL A 48 2.23 8.49 -12.33
N ASP A 49 3.37 9.13 -12.62
CA ASP A 49 3.76 9.44 -13.99
C ASP A 49 3.98 8.14 -14.79
N ASN A 50 3.50 8.08 -16.04
CA ASN A 50 3.56 6.85 -16.85
C ASN A 50 4.98 6.27 -16.99
N SER A 51 6.01 7.13 -16.97
CA SER A 51 7.41 6.70 -17.05
C SER A 51 7.94 6.04 -15.77
N GLU A 52 7.22 6.13 -14.65
CA GLU A 52 7.64 5.63 -13.33
C GLU A 52 6.80 4.45 -12.83
N ILE A 53 5.78 4.02 -13.58
CA ILE A 53 4.82 2.97 -13.17
C ILE A 53 5.53 1.70 -12.68
N GLU A 54 6.39 1.08 -13.49
CA GLU A 54 7.02 -0.21 -13.15
C GLU A 54 7.89 -0.12 -11.89
N ARG A 55 8.67 0.96 -11.78
CA ARG A 55 9.54 1.23 -10.62
C ARG A 55 8.68 1.37 -9.36
N ASN A 56 7.64 2.18 -9.44
CA ASN A 56 6.83 2.54 -8.28
C ASN A 56 5.95 1.37 -7.85
N GLN A 57 5.38 0.62 -8.79
CA GLN A 57 4.67 -0.62 -8.52
C GLN A 57 5.56 -1.60 -7.74
N THR A 58 6.78 -1.83 -8.22
CA THR A 58 7.73 -2.75 -7.59
C THR A 58 8.08 -2.32 -6.16
N GLN A 59 8.40 -1.04 -5.95
CA GLN A 59 8.79 -0.55 -4.63
C GLN A 59 7.62 -0.49 -3.66
N ILE A 60 6.45 -0.01 -4.10
CA ILE A 60 5.26 0.10 -3.25
C ILE A 60 4.82 -1.30 -2.79
N SER A 61 4.70 -2.28 -3.70
CA SER A 61 4.35 -3.65 -3.32
C SER A 61 5.37 -4.24 -2.33
N ARG A 62 6.67 -3.98 -2.53
CA ARG A 62 7.70 -4.42 -1.58
C ARG A 62 7.53 -3.79 -0.20
N LEU A 63 7.28 -2.49 -0.13
CA LEU A 63 7.11 -1.77 1.14
C LEU A 63 5.83 -2.22 1.86
N MET A 64 4.74 -2.43 1.14
CA MET A 64 3.49 -2.95 1.70
C MET A 64 3.64 -4.37 2.25
N THR A 65 4.25 -5.29 1.48
CA THR A 65 4.48 -6.67 1.94
C THR A 65 5.48 -6.77 3.09
N SER A 66 6.38 -5.79 3.23
CA SER A 66 7.36 -5.72 4.34
C SER A 66 6.85 -4.99 5.58
N ALA A 67 5.60 -4.51 5.56
CA ALA A 67 5.06 -3.66 6.63
C ALA A 67 4.90 -4.40 7.97
N ALA A 68 4.88 -5.74 7.97
CA ALA A 68 4.92 -6.55 9.18
C ALA A 68 5.60 -7.90 8.92
N ASP A 69 6.21 -8.45 9.97
CA ASP A 69 6.72 -9.81 9.99
C ASP A 69 5.66 -10.71 10.62
N LEU A 70 5.09 -11.59 9.79
CA LEU A 70 4.01 -12.49 10.15
C LEU A 70 4.39 -13.92 9.78
N SER A 71 3.82 -14.89 10.49
CA SER A 71 4.05 -16.31 10.19
C SER A 71 3.59 -16.73 8.78
N ILE A 72 2.70 -15.94 8.17
CA ILE A 72 2.25 -16.07 6.79
C ILE A 72 2.67 -14.78 6.07
N LYS A 73 3.23 -14.91 4.86
CA LYS A 73 3.68 -13.74 4.09
C LYS A 73 2.49 -12.89 3.65
N LEU A 74 2.65 -11.58 3.77
CA LEU A 74 1.74 -10.62 3.15
C LEU A 74 1.97 -10.59 1.65
N GLU A 75 0.89 -10.49 0.89
CA GLU A 75 0.89 -10.29 -0.54
C GLU A 75 0.22 -8.94 -0.84
N ALA A 76 0.73 -8.21 -1.83
CA ALA A 76 0.21 -6.92 -2.25
C ALA A 76 0.15 -6.90 -3.77
N ASP A 77 -1.05 -7.07 -4.30
CA ASP A 77 -1.34 -6.94 -5.72
C ASP A 77 -1.37 -5.47 -6.12
N ALA A 78 -0.99 -5.19 -7.37
CA ALA A 78 -0.99 -3.84 -7.90
C ALA A 78 -1.56 -3.82 -9.32
N GLY A 79 -2.66 -3.10 -9.50
CA GLY A 79 -3.23 -2.79 -10.82
C GLY A 79 -2.92 -1.35 -11.25
N VAL A 80 -3.02 -1.11 -12.55
CA VAL A 80 -2.75 0.19 -13.19
C VAL A 80 -3.83 0.44 -14.23
N GLY A 81 -4.42 1.64 -14.21
CA GLY A 81 -5.49 2.02 -15.12
C GLY A 81 -5.62 3.53 -15.25
N ALA A 82 -6.37 4.01 -16.24
CA ALA A 82 -6.59 5.44 -16.45
C ALA A 82 -7.55 6.06 -15.41
N ASN A 83 -8.25 5.21 -14.67
CA ASN A 83 -9.11 5.56 -13.55
C ASN A 83 -9.08 4.44 -12.52
N TRP A 84 -9.61 4.72 -11.32
CA TRP A 84 -9.59 3.75 -10.22
C TRP A 84 -10.31 2.44 -10.56
N HIS A 85 -11.38 2.46 -11.36
CA HIS A 85 -12.09 1.23 -11.73
C HIS A 85 -11.27 0.30 -12.64
N GLU A 86 -10.38 0.84 -13.45
CA GLU A 86 -9.45 0.06 -14.30
C GLU A 86 -8.20 -0.41 -13.54
N ALA A 87 -7.83 0.30 -12.46
CA ALA A 87 -6.65 0.00 -11.65
C ALA A 87 -6.92 -0.99 -10.51
N HIS A 88 -8.19 -1.24 -10.17
CA HIS A 88 -8.64 -2.23 -9.19
C HIS A 88 -8.87 -3.58 -9.89
#